data_AF-A0A221MI78-F1
#
_entry.id   AF-A0A221MI78-F1
#
_cell.length_a   1.000
_cell.length_b   1.000
_cell.length_c   1.000
_cell.angle_alpha   90.00
_cell.angle_beta   90.00
_cell.angle_gamma   90.00
#
_symmetry.space_group_name_H-M   'P 1'
#
loop_
_entity.id
_entity.type
_entity.pdbx_description
1 polymer ?
#
loop_
_entity_poly.entity_id
_entity_poly.type
_entity_poly.pdbx_seq_one_letter_code
_entity_poly.pdbx_strand_id
1 'polypeptide(L)'
;MINCTNCSSKLERKPSIIKNWNFCDSHCMAEYYAKSGAFSGENNKAWQGGDIDYYGPNWRSQRKKTRIRDNYTCQDCGLTEKEYGHELSVHHIIPFRQFNSDWECANKLSNLVSLCEHPCHRNRHRNMVDDIV
;
A
#
# COMPACT_ATOMS: atom_id res chain seq x y z
N MET A 1 -12.82 -37.52 -3.14
CA MET A 1 -13.05 -36.66 -4.32
C MET A 1 -13.64 -35.34 -3.86
N ILE A 2 -13.25 -34.23 -4.47
CA ILE A 2 -13.78 -32.89 -4.23
C ILE A 2 -13.95 -32.16 -5.56
N ASN A 3 -14.81 -31.14 -5.64
CA ASN A 3 -15.03 -30.42 -6.89
C ASN A 3 -14.14 -29.17 -6.97
N CYS A 4 -13.73 -28.83 -8.19
CA CYS A 4 -13.13 -27.53 -8.49
C CYS A 4 -14.14 -26.40 -8.20
N THR A 5 -13.73 -25.40 -7.43
CA THR A 5 -14.56 -24.25 -7.05
C THR A 5 -14.95 -23.37 -8.26
N ASN A 6 -14.15 -23.36 -9.33
CA ASN A 6 -14.46 -22.60 -10.56
C ASN A 6 -15.32 -23.40 -11.56
N CYS A 7 -14.84 -24.56 -12.02
CA CYS A 7 -15.44 -25.30 -13.13
C CYS A 7 -16.21 -26.57 -12.73
N SER A 8 -16.29 -26.89 -11.43
CA SER A 8 -17.01 -28.04 -10.88
C SER A 8 -16.50 -29.43 -11.28
N SER A 9 -15.38 -29.55 -12.01
CA SER A 9 -14.76 -30.85 -12.31
C SER A 9 -14.35 -31.60 -11.05
N LYS A 10 -14.41 -32.94 -11.09
CA LYS A 10 -14.00 -33.79 -9.95
C LYS A 10 -12.48 -33.87 -9.85
N LEU A 11 -11.96 -33.66 -8.65
CA LEU A 11 -10.55 -33.69 -8.31
C LEU A 11 -10.28 -34.78 -7.27
N GLU A 12 -9.18 -35.50 -7.46
CA GLU A 12 -8.60 -36.37 -6.45
C GLU A 12 -7.52 -35.63 -5.67
N ARG A 13 -7.69 -35.54 -4.36
CA ARG A 13 -6.81 -34.81 -3.45
C ARG A 13 -6.70 -35.59 -2.14
N LYS A 14 -5.51 -35.58 -1.52
CA LYS A 14 -5.33 -36.10 -0.17
C LYS A 14 -6.15 -35.26 0.82
N PRO A 15 -6.75 -35.83 1.87
CA PRO A 15 -7.50 -35.06 2.86
C PRO A 15 -6.73 -33.87 3.44
N SER A 16 -5.42 -34.03 3.67
CA SER A 16 -4.55 -32.98 4.24
C SER A 16 -4.35 -31.74 3.35
N ILE A 17 -4.57 -31.84 2.04
CA ILE A 17 -4.38 -30.72 1.09
C ILE A 17 -5.69 -30.05 0.69
N ILE A 18 -6.83 -30.58 1.15
CA ILE A 18 -8.14 -29.99 0.86
C ILE A 18 -8.24 -28.67 1.63
N LYS A 19 -8.60 -27.61 0.91
CA LYS A 19 -8.84 -26.26 1.46
C LYS A 19 -10.30 -25.87 1.27
N ASN A 20 -10.70 -24.69 1.77
CA ASN A 20 -12.04 -24.14 1.54
C ASN A 20 -12.33 -23.94 0.05
N TRP A 21 -11.32 -23.54 -0.72
CA TRP A 21 -11.37 -23.49 -2.19
C TRP A 21 -10.35 -24.46 -2.79
N ASN A 22 -10.78 -25.22 -3.79
CA ASN A 22 -9.94 -26.20 -4.47
C ASN A 22 -10.06 -25.96 -5.96
N PHE A 23 -8.95 -25.91 -6.68
CA PHE A 23 -8.94 -25.61 -8.11
C PHE A 23 -8.24 -26.72 -8.88
N CYS A 24 -8.57 -26.90 -10.16
CA CYS A 24 -7.82 -27.79 -11.05
C CYS A 24 -6.35 -27.37 -11.09
N ASP A 25 -6.14 -26.08 -11.30
CA ASP A 25 -4.86 -25.44 -11.58
C ASP A 25 -4.94 -23.94 -11.24
N SER A 26 -3.87 -23.22 -11.55
CA SER A 26 -3.78 -21.76 -11.38
C SER A 26 -4.76 -20.99 -12.28
N HIS A 27 -5.18 -21.55 -13.41
CA HIS A 27 -6.12 -20.89 -14.32
C HIS A 27 -7.53 -20.84 -13.72
N CYS A 28 -8.04 -21.98 -13.23
CA CYS A 28 -9.31 -22.02 -12.51
C CYS A 28 -9.28 -21.13 -11.25
N MET A 29 -8.15 -21.08 -10.56
CA MET A 29 -7.97 -20.19 -9.41
C MET A 29 -8.07 -18.72 -9.81
N ALA A 30 -7.32 -18.30 -10.84
CA ALA A 30 -7.30 -16.91 -11.30
C ALA A 30 -8.67 -16.47 -11.81
N GLU A 31 -9.34 -17.31 -12.61
CA GLU A 31 -10.70 -17.02 -13.09
C GLU A 31 -11.69 -16.87 -11.93
N TYR A 32 -11.62 -17.77 -10.94
CA TYR A 32 -12.50 -17.68 -9.78
C TYR A 32 -12.26 -16.39 -9.01
N TYR A 33 -11.00 -15.99 -8.76
CA TYR A 33 -10.71 -14.74 -8.07
C TYR A 33 -11.17 -13.52 -8.86
N ALA A 34 -10.99 -13.51 -10.18
CA ALA A 34 -11.48 -12.45 -11.03
C ALA A 34 -13.01 -12.32 -10.99
N LYS A 35 -13.74 -13.45 -11.08
CA LYS A 35 -15.21 -13.49 -11.06
C LYS A 35 -15.80 -13.17 -9.68
N SER A 36 -15.18 -13.69 -8.63
CA SER A 36 -15.69 -13.56 -7.25
C SER A 36 -15.24 -12.29 -6.55
N GLY A 37 -14.15 -11.66 -7.00
CA GLY A 37 -13.53 -10.55 -6.28
C GLY A 37 -13.00 -10.94 -4.91
N ALA A 38 -12.72 -12.24 -4.66
CA ALA A 38 -12.33 -12.82 -3.37
C ALA A 38 -11.20 -12.10 -2.61
N PHE A 39 -10.38 -11.31 -3.31
CA PHE A 39 -9.28 -10.53 -2.74
C PHE A 39 -9.21 -9.11 -3.33
N SER A 40 -10.35 -8.58 -3.75
CA SER A 40 -10.46 -7.26 -4.38
C SER A 40 -11.30 -6.33 -3.53
N GLY A 41 -10.85 -5.08 -3.38
CA GLY A 41 -11.56 -4.08 -2.58
C GLY A 41 -11.87 -4.59 -1.18
N GLU A 42 -13.11 -4.39 -0.73
CA GLU A 42 -13.57 -4.73 0.62
C GLU A 42 -13.48 -6.23 0.96
N ASN A 43 -13.41 -7.09 -0.06
CA ASN A 43 -13.26 -8.54 0.14
C ASN A 43 -11.84 -8.92 0.59
N ASN A 44 -10.86 -8.03 0.38
CA ASN A 44 -9.51 -8.23 0.90
C ASN A 44 -9.44 -7.72 2.33
N LYS A 45 -9.12 -8.60 3.29
CA LYS A 45 -8.98 -8.23 4.72
C LYS A 45 -7.90 -7.17 4.98
N ALA A 46 -6.92 -7.03 4.08
CA ALA A 46 -5.90 -5.99 4.17
C ALA A 46 -6.33 -4.65 3.52
N TRP A 47 -7.52 -4.59 2.92
CA TRP A 47 -8.01 -3.37 2.28
C TRP A 47 -8.42 -2.31 3.30
N GLN A 48 -7.88 -1.11 3.14
CA GLN A 48 -8.12 0.02 4.05
C GLN A 48 -8.87 1.17 3.36
N GLY A 49 -9.83 0.84 2.48
CA GLY A 49 -10.64 1.85 1.80
C GLY A 49 -10.01 2.46 0.54
N GLY A 50 -9.19 1.70 -0.19
CA GLY A 50 -8.69 2.04 -1.53
C GLY A 50 -7.50 3.00 -1.56
N ASP A 51 -7.40 3.80 -2.62
CA ASP A 51 -6.44 4.90 -2.75
C ASP A 51 -7.03 6.21 -2.18
N ILE A 52 -6.18 7.19 -1.91
CA ILE A 52 -6.59 8.53 -1.46
C ILE A 52 -6.34 9.49 -2.62
N ASP A 53 -7.42 9.98 -3.22
CA ASP A 53 -7.32 10.85 -4.40
C ASP A 53 -7.11 12.33 -4.03
N TYR A 54 -7.34 12.69 -2.77
CA TYR A 54 -7.28 14.08 -2.31
C TYR A 54 -6.64 14.24 -0.93
N TYR A 55 -5.54 15.00 -0.90
CA TYR A 55 -4.79 15.32 0.32
C TYR A 55 -5.06 16.73 0.84
N GLY A 56 -6.07 17.44 0.33
CA GLY A 56 -6.34 18.84 0.74
C GLY A 56 -5.66 19.89 -0.15
N PRO A 57 -6.13 21.15 -0.07
CA PRO A 57 -5.67 22.22 -0.97
C PRO A 57 -4.23 22.68 -0.67
N ASN A 58 -3.76 22.52 0.57
CA ASN A 58 -2.40 22.92 0.96
C ASN A 58 -1.33 21.89 0.59
N TRP A 59 -1.70 20.70 0.11
CA TRP A 59 -0.77 19.58 -0.10
C TRP A 59 0.44 19.96 -0.95
N ARG A 60 0.22 20.60 -2.10
CA ARG A 60 1.31 21.03 -3.00
C ARG A 60 2.29 21.97 -2.30
N SER A 61 1.78 22.88 -1.47
CA SER A 61 2.59 23.84 -0.70
C SER A 61 3.37 23.14 0.40
N GLN A 62 2.71 22.27 1.17
CA GLN A 62 3.34 21.53 2.27
C GLN A 62 4.38 20.52 1.76
N ARG A 63 4.11 19.83 0.65
CA ARG A 63 5.08 18.98 -0.04
C ARG A 63 6.35 19.76 -0.43
N LYS A 64 6.19 20.94 -1.03
CA LYS A 64 7.33 21.80 -1.38
C LYS A 64 8.11 22.25 -0.14
N LYS A 65 7.42 22.72 0.90
CA LYS A 65 8.05 23.14 2.17
C LYS A 65 8.81 22.00 2.86
N THR A 66 8.29 20.78 2.80
CA THR A 66 8.93 19.59 3.36
C THR A 66 10.26 19.33 2.67
N ARG A 67 10.28 19.33 1.33
CA ARG A 67 11.52 19.17 0.55
C ARG A 67 12.53 20.28 0.79
N ILE A 68 12.07 21.53 0.92
CA ILE A 68 12.94 22.66 1.27
C ILE A 68 13.56 22.47 2.67
N ARG A 69 12.75 22.10 3.68
CA ARG A 69 13.22 21.83 5.05
C ARG A 69 14.28 20.72 5.06
N ASP A 70 14.03 19.67 4.28
CA ASP A 70 14.90 18.49 4.17
C ASP A 70 16.09 18.73 3.24
N ASN A 71 16.30 19.97 2.78
CA ASN A 71 17.37 20.35 1.86
C ASN A 71 17.42 19.45 0.61
N TYR A 72 16.25 19.10 0.07
CA TYR A 72 16.10 18.21 -1.08
C TYR A 72 16.87 16.88 -0.93
N THR A 73 16.94 16.38 0.30
CA THR A 73 17.72 15.18 0.67
C THR A 73 16.82 14.14 1.31
N CYS A 74 16.96 12.88 0.91
CA CYS A 74 16.26 11.76 1.51
C CYS A 74 16.65 11.66 2.99
N GLN A 75 15.66 11.71 3.88
CA GLN A 75 15.91 11.71 5.32
C GLN A 75 16.31 10.33 5.88
N ASP A 76 16.16 9.26 5.09
CA ASP A 76 16.52 7.90 5.51
C ASP A 76 17.93 7.50 5.05
N CYS A 77 18.36 7.90 3.85
CA CYS A 77 19.63 7.44 3.27
C CYS A 77 20.59 8.57 2.84
N GLY A 78 20.16 9.83 2.90
CA GLY A 78 21.01 10.97 2.51
C GLY A 78 21.10 11.25 1.01
N LEU A 79 20.42 10.47 0.15
CA LEU A 79 20.41 10.71 -1.30
C LEU A 79 19.74 12.04 -1.65
N THR A 80 20.42 12.92 -2.37
CA THR A 80 19.87 14.21 -2.80
C THR A 80 19.03 14.09 -4.08
N GLU A 81 18.09 15.00 -4.31
CA GLU A 81 17.35 15.09 -5.59
C GLU A 81 18.28 15.22 -6.80
N LYS A 82 19.41 15.91 -6.62
CA LYS A 82 20.42 16.08 -7.68
C LYS A 82 21.06 14.75 -8.06
N GLU A 83 21.43 13.93 -7.07
CA GLU A 83 21.97 12.58 -7.32
C GLU A 83 20.89 11.63 -7.83
N TYR A 84 19.65 11.82 -7.39
CA TYR A 84 18.51 10.98 -7.75
C TYR A 84 17.96 11.27 -9.16
N GLY A 85 18.18 12.48 -9.67
CA GLY A 85 17.71 12.92 -10.99
C GLY A 85 16.22 13.22 -11.07
N HIS A 86 15.51 13.22 -9.94
CA HIS A 86 14.09 13.56 -9.86
C HIS A 86 13.69 14.03 -8.47
N GLU A 87 12.48 14.57 -8.37
CA GLU A 87 11.94 15.03 -7.10
C GLU A 87 11.76 13.86 -6.10
N LEU A 88 12.13 14.09 -4.84
CA LEU A 88 11.86 13.13 -3.77
C LEU A 88 10.35 13.01 -3.54
N SER A 89 9.91 11.81 -3.18
CA SER A 89 8.57 11.56 -2.67
C SER A 89 8.43 12.17 -1.28
N VAL A 90 7.23 12.65 -0.92
CA VAL A 90 6.94 13.11 0.44
C VAL A 90 5.94 12.14 1.06
N HIS A 91 6.34 11.55 2.17
CA HIS A 91 5.59 10.53 2.89
C HIS A 91 4.94 11.12 4.13
N HIS A 92 3.71 10.69 4.42
CA HIS A 92 3.05 10.94 5.71
C HIS A 92 3.54 9.93 6.75
N ILE A 93 4.16 10.40 7.84
CA ILE A 93 4.69 9.56 8.92
C ILE A 93 3.53 8.82 9.61
N ILE A 94 2.51 9.56 10.06
CA ILE A 94 1.22 9.02 10.44
C ILE A 94 0.35 9.00 9.18
N PRO A 95 -0.22 7.85 8.78
CA PRO A 95 -0.98 7.74 7.54
C PRO A 95 -2.14 8.73 7.48
N PHE A 96 -2.34 9.36 6.33
CA PHE A 96 -3.42 10.34 6.11
C PHE A 96 -4.81 9.83 6.51
N ARG A 97 -5.08 8.52 6.30
CA ARG A 97 -6.36 7.89 6.67
C ARG A 97 -6.69 7.99 8.17
N GLN A 98 -5.67 8.09 9.04
CA GLN A 98 -5.89 8.21 10.49
C GLN A 98 -6.38 9.60 10.92
N PHE A 99 -6.32 10.60 10.04
CA PHE A 99 -6.74 11.96 10.34
C PHE A 99 -8.21 12.24 10.00
N ASN A 100 -9.00 11.25 9.57
CA ASN A 100 -10.43 11.40 9.27
C ASN A 100 -10.75 12.62 8.38
N SER A 101 -9.97 12.82 7.32
CA SER A 101 -10.07 13.96 6.38
C SER A 101 -9.62 15.32 6.92
N ASP A 102 -9.07 15.42 8.14
CA ASP A 102 -8.36 16.61 8.62
C ASP A 102 -6.99 16.75 7.93
N TRP A 103 -7.05 17.25 6.69
CA TRP A 103 -5.88 17.48 5.85
C TRP A 103 -4.95 18.56 6.42
N GLU A 104 -5.44 19.49 7.24
CA GLU A 104 -4.60 20.51 7.88
C GLU A 104 -3.65 19.86 8.87
N CYS A 105 -4.16 18.99 9.74
CA CYS A 105 -3.33 18.23 10.66
C CYS A 105 -2.45 17.20 9.95
N ALA A 106 -3.00 16.45 8.99
CA ALA A 106 -2.25 15.43 8.28
C ALA A 106 -1.03 16.02 7.52
N ASN A 107 -1.18 17.22 6.95
CA ASN A 107 -0.13 17.87 6.15
C ASN A 107 0.78 18.81 6.95
N LYS A 108 0.73 18.78 8.28
CA LYS A 108 1.73 19.46 9.12
C LYS A 108 3.12 18.97 8.76
N LEU A 109 4.10 19.87 8.66
CA LEU A 109 5.48 19.48 8.30
C LEU A 109 6.04 18.41 9.24
N SER A 110 5.68 18.46 10.52
CA SER A 110 6.05 17.44 11.50
C SER A 110 5.57 16.03 11.17
N ASN A 111 4.54 15.88 10.33
CA ASN A 111 4.02 14.60 9.85
C ASN A 111 4.50 14.24 8.44
N LEU A 112 5.38 15.04 7.83
CA LEU A 112 5.85 14.84 6.46
C LEU A 112 7.37 14.64 6.42
N VAL A 113 7.84 13.75 5.54
CA VAL A 113 9.26 13.44 5.35
C VAL A 113 9.59 13.22 3.87
N SER A 114 10.72 13.77 3.40
CA SER A 114 11.21 13.59 2.02
C SER A 114 12.04 12.31 1.90
N LEU A 115 11.72 11.45 0.92
CA LEU A 115 12.31 10.13 0.73
C LEU A 115 12.53 9.81 -0.76
N CYS A 116 13.58 9.04 -1.06
CA CYS A 116 13.70 8.42 -2.39
C CYS A 116 12.67 7.28 -2.52
N GLU A 117 12.23 7.00 -3.75
CA GLU A 117 11.15 6.04 -3.99
C GLU A 117 11.58 4.62 -3.56
N HIS A 118 12.79 4.23 -3.94
CA HIS A 118 13.39 2.96 -3.56
C HIS A 118 14.81 3.16 -2.99
N PRO A 119 15.14 2.50 -1.86
CA PRO A 119 14.28 1.61 -1.07
C PRO A 119 13.42 2.35 -0.03
N CYS A 120 13.71 3.62 0.27
CA CYS A 120 13.24 4.29 1.49
C CYS A 120 11.73 4.47 1.58
N HIS A 121 11.10 5.14 0.60
CA HIS A 121 9.67 5.41 0.62
C HIS A 121 8.86 4.11 0.68
N ARG A 122 9.23 3.12 -0.14
CA ARG A 122 8.59 1.80 -0.14
C ARG A 122 8.74 1.05 1.18
N ASN A 123 9.89 1.15 1.86
CA ASN A 123 10.08 0.52 3.15
C ASN A 123 9.17 1.13 4.23
N ARG A 124 8.93 2.44 4.20
CA ARG A 124 7.99 3.10 5.13
C ARG A 124 6.54 2.59 4.98
N HIS A 125 6.11 2.21 3.79
CA HIS A 125 4.80 1.56 3.57
C HIS A 125 4.72 0.12 4.12
N ARG A 126 5.88 -0.56 4.29
CA ARG A 126 5.94 -1.93 4.84
C ARG A 126 5.93 -1.94 6.36
N ASN A 127 6.53 -0.91 6.97
CA ASN A 127 6.66 -0.77 8.43
C ASN A 127 5.42 -0.08 9.07
N MET A 128 4.24 -0.23 8.47
CA MET A 128 2.96 0.22 9.04
C MET A 128 2.43 -0.74 10.13
N VAL A 129 3.35 -1.40 10.84
CA VAL A 129 3.10 -2.19 12.05
C VAL A 129 4.29 -1.89 12.95
N ASP A 130 4.01 -1.41 14.15
CA ASP A 130 4.96 -1.16 15.25
C ASP A 130 5.78 0.14 15.15
N ASP A 131 5.24 1.20 15.76
CA ASP A 131 5.91 1.94 16.85
C ASP A 131 5.07 3.17 17.23
N ILE A 132 4.03 2.91 18.03
CA ILE A 132 3.57 3.87 19.03
C ILE A 132 4.20 3.38 20.33
N VAL A 133 5.27 4.05 20.76
CA VAL A 133 5.75 4.04 22.16
C VAL A 133 5.65 5.46 22.67
#